data_AF-A0A6M0SAV5-F1
#
_entry.id   AF-A0A6M0SAV5-F1
#
_cell.length_a   1.000
_cell.length_b   1.000
_cell.length_c   1.000
_cell.angle_alpha   90.00
_cell.angle_beta   90.00
_cell.angle_gamma   90.00
#
_symmetry.space_group_name_H-M   'P 1'
#
loop_
_entity.id
_entity.type
_entity.pdbx_description
1 polymer ?
#
loop_
_entity_poly.entity_id
_entity_poly.type
_entity_poly.pdbx_seq_one_letter_code
_entity_poly.pdbx_strand_id
1 'polypeptide(L)'
;MTDLAQISQRAIAACEAEAVAWEYAPEAGREIFEGICRDHLERWTDAQYLQWSHQLSDKYGLDVIRLYKEINQVVYSRYYRLALSYVAGGYV
;
A
#
# COMPACT_ATOMS: atom_id res chain seq x y z
N MET A 1 -1.79 -5.92 24.17
CA MET A 1 -2.23 -5.80 22.77
C MET A 1 -1.42 -4.68 22.16
N THR A 2 -0.43 -4.98 21.31
CA THR A 2 0.19 -3.96 20.48
C THR A 2 -0.91 -3.50 19.54
N ASP A 3 -1.36 -2.26 19.72
CA ASP A 3 -2.57 -1.72 19.12
C ASP A 3 -2.46 -1.80 17.60
N LEU A 4 -3.42 -2.44 16.94
CA LEU A 4 -3.40 -2.65 15.49
C LEU A 4 -3.19 -1.33 14.74
N ALA A 5 -3.77 -0.25 15.28
CA ALA A 5 -3.62 1.12 14.82
C ALA A 5 -2.15 1.59 14.80
N GLN A 6 -1.37 1.29 15.84
CA GLN A 6 0.05 1.66 15.90
C GLN A 6 0.87 0.91 14.85
N ILE A 7 0.55 -0.35 14.59
CA ILE A 7 1.31 -1.11 13.61
C ILE A 7 0.94 -0.67 12.18
N SER A 8 -0.31 -0.32 11.92
CA SER A 8 -0.74 0.24 10.64
C SER A 8 -0.13 1.61 10.37
N GLN A 9 -0.05 2.48 11.38
CA GLN A 9 0.65 3.76 11.27
C GLN A 9 2.14 3.56 10.93
N ARG A 10 2.81 2.57 11.54
CA ARG A 10 4.20 2.24 11.22
C ARG A 10 4.38 1.68 9.81
N ALA A 11 3.42 0.89 9.32
CA ALA A 11 3.43 0.38 7.96
C ALA A 11 3.26 1.53 6.95
N ILE A 12 2.27 2.41 7.16
CA ILE A 12 2.05 3.61 6.34
C ILE A 12 3.30 4.49 6.33
N ALA A 13 3.86 4.82 7.50
CA ALA A 13 5.07 5.64 7.59
C ALA A 13 6.28 5.01 6.88
N ALA A 14 6.41 3.68 6.88
CA ALA A 14 7.46 2.98 6.13
C ALA A 14 7.25 3.09 4.61
N CYS A 15 6.01 3.01 4.14
CA CYS A 15 5.67 3.15 2.71
C CYS A 15 5.85 4.60 2.24
N GLU A 16 5.48 5.58 3.07
CA GLU A 16 5.72 7.00 2.83
C GLU A 16 7.22 7.32 2.75
N ALA A 17 8.03 6.74 3.64
CA ALA A 17 9.48 6.90 3.61
C ALA A 17 10.09 6.31 2.33
N GLU A 18 9.58 5.17 1.85
CA GLU A 18 10.01 4.58 0.57
C GLU A 18 9.64 5.49 -0.61
N ALA A 19 8.43 6.06 -0.62
CA ALA A 19 8.04 7.01 -1.67
C ALA A 19 8.98 8.23 -1.71
N VAL A 20 9.31 8.81 -0.55
CA VAL A 20 10.25 9.93 -0.45
C VAL A 20 11.66 9.53 -0.91
N ALA A 21 12.12 8.32 -0.60
CA ALA A 21 13.42 7.82 -1.06
C ALA A 21 13.51 7.69 -2.59
N TRP A 22 12.35 7.49 -3.24
CA TRP A 22 12.20 7.46 -4.70
C TRP A 22 11.81 8.82 -5.31
N GLU A 23 11.97 9.91 -4.56
CA GLU A 23 11.66 11.29 -4.99
C GLU A 23 10.17 11.54 -5.29
N TYR A 24 9.28 10.69 -4.77
CA TYR A 24 7.84 10.91 -4.79
C TYR A 24 7.36 11.64 -3.54
N ALA A 25 6.18 12.24 -3.66
CA ALA A 25 5.45 12.74 -2.50
C ALA A 25 5.06 11.56 -1.58
N PRO A 26 5.10 11.71 -0.24
CA PRO A 26 4.79 10.63 0.70
C PRO A 26 3.39 10.03 0.47
N GLU A 27 2.45 10.84 -0.02
CA GLU A 27 1.10 10.43 -0.38
C GLU A 27 1.07 9.28 -1.39
N ALA A 28 2.04 9.22 -2.32
CA ALA A 28 2.15 8.11 -3.27
C ALA A 28 2.37 6.78 -2.54
N GLY A 29 3.22 6.78 -1.50
CA GLY A 29 3.51 5.59 -0.71
C GLY A 29 2.31 5.11 0.10
N ARG A 30 1.57 6.05 0.67
CA ARG A 30 0.31 5.76 1.38
C ARG A 30 -0.76 5.19 0.44
N GLU A 31 -0.96 5.81 -0.72
CA GLU A 31 -1.96 5.38 -1.70
C GLU A 31 -1.66 3.99 -2.27
N ILE A 32 -0.39 3.67 -2.48
CA ILE A 32 0.06 2.34 -2.86
C ILE A 32 -0.23 1.32 -1.75
N PHE A 33 0.12 1.64 -0.50
CA PHE A 33 -0.16 0.78 0.64
C PHE A 33 -1.65 0.47 0.77
N GLU A 34 -2.50 1.48 0.70
CA GLU A 34 -3.96 1.34 0.75
C GLU A 34 -4.48 0.52 -0.43
N GLY A 35 -3.95 0.75 -1.62
CA GLY A 35 -4.25 -0.04 -2.82
C GLY A 35 -3.96 -1.53 -2.65
N ILE A 36 -2.76 -1.88 -2.16
CA ILE A 36 -2.37 -3.28 -1.87
C ILE A 36 -3.28 -3.90 -0.82
N CYS A 37 -3.60 -3.17 0.25
CA CYS A 37 -4.50 -3.67 1.29
C CYS A 37 -5.89 -3.95 0.72
N ARG A 38 -6.42 -3.02 -0.09
CA ARG A 38 -7.74 -3.12 -0.70
C ARG A 38 -7.85 -4.23 -1.74
N ASP A 39 -6.83 -4.39 -2.59
CA ASP A 39 -6.71 -5.52 -3.53
C ASP A 39 -6.82 -6.86 -2.79
N HIS A 40 -6.07 -7.02 -1.70
CA HIS A 40 -6.07 -8.24 -0.90
C HIS A 40 -7.42 -8.49 -0.19
N LEU A 41 -8.04 -7.41 0.30
CA LEU A 41 -9.32 -7.42 1.01
C LEU A 41 -10.48 -7.80 0.10
N GLU A 42 -10.61 -7.06 -0.99
CA GLU A 42 -11.75 -7.14 -1.90
C GLU A 42 -11.55 -8.21 -2.98
N ARG A 43 -10.34 -8.78 -3.07
CA ARG A 43 -9.93 -9.74 -4.10
C ARG A 43 -10.23 -9.18 -5.49
N TRP A 44 -9.55 -8.09 -5.83
CA TRP A 44 -9.79 -7.44 -7.11
C TRP A 44 -9.62 -8.40 -8.27
N THR A 45 -10.48 -8.21 -9.27
CA THR A 45 -10.27 -8.79 -10.58
C THR A 45 -9.09 -8.12 -11.27
N ASP A 46 -8.47 -8.82 -12.23
CA ASP A 46 -7.39 -8.26 -13.05
C ASP A 46 -7.77 -6.90 -13.68
N ALA A 47 -9.04 -6.72 -14.06
CA ALA A 47 -9.54 -5.48 -14.63
C ALA A 47 -9.52 -4.31 -13.61
N GLN A 48 -9.92 -4.57 -12.36
CA GLN A 48 -9.90 -3.58 -11.28
C GLN A 48 -8.46 -3.20 -10.91
N TYR A 49 -7.59 -4.21 -10.77
CA TYR A 49 -6.16 -3.98 -10.51
C TYR A 49 -5.52 -3.15 -11.64
N LEU A 50 -5.79 -3.50 -12.90
CA LEU A 50 -5.25 -2.79 -14.05
C LEU A 50 -5.73 -1.33 -14.07
N GLN A 51 -7.03 -1.10 -13.88
CA GLN A 51 -7.60 0.24 -13.81
C GLN A 51 -6.95 1.08 -12.71
N TRP A 52 -6.78 0.52 -11.52
CA TRP A 52 -6.12 1.21 -10.41
C TRP A 52 -4.65 1.53 -10.75
N SER A 53 -3.91 0.59 -11.33
CA SER A 53 -2.50 0.81 -11.71
C SER A 53 -2.34 1.90 -12.79
N HIS A 54 -3.31 2.02 -13.70
CA HIS A 54 -3.35 3.10 -14.68
C HIS A 54 -3.61 4.45 -14.00
N GLN A 55 -4.59 4.54 -13.09
CA GLN A 55 -4.85 5.77 -12.33
C GLN A 55 -3.62 6.23 -11.54
N LEU A 56 -2.89 5.28 -10.95
CA LEU A 56 -1.65 5.55 -10.23
C LEU A 56 -0.57 6.13 -11.18
N SER A 57 -0.42 5.51 -12.35
CA SER A 57 0.54 5.93 -13.37
C SER A 57 0.17 7.28 -14.00
N ASP A 58 -1.11 7.57 -14.20
CA ASP A 58 -1.59 8.86 -14.71
C ASP A 58 -1.29 9.99 -13.71
N LYS A 59 -1.33 9.68 -12.41
CA LYS A 59 -1.11 10.65 -11.32
C LYS A 59 0.36 10.91 -11.04
N TYR A 60 1.19 9.87 -11.03
CA TYR A 60 2.59 9.95 -10.58
C TYR A 60 3.62 9.65 -11.69
N GLY A 61 3.19 9.30 -12.90
CA GLY A 61 4.05 8.84 -13.99
C GLY A 61 4.34 7.34 -13.93
N LEU A 62 4.84 6.79 -15.04
CA LEU A 62 5.03 5.33 -15.22
C LEU A 62 6.02 4.69 -14.23
N ASP A 63 6.98 5.45 -13.72
CA ASP A 63 7.99 4.94 -12.78
C ASP A 63 7.41 4.59 -11.40
N VAL A 64 6.19 5.04 -11.09
CA VAL A 64 5.48 4.69 -9.85
C VAL A 64 5.25 3.18 -9.73
N ILE A 65 5.22 2.45 -10.84
CA ILE A 65 5.09 0.99 -10.85
C ILE A 65 6.35 0.30 -10.28
N ARG A 66 7.51 0.96 -10.33
CA ARG A 66 8.72 0.48 -9.64
C ARG A 66 8.59 0.68 -8.14
N LEU A 67 8.15 1.88 -7.71
CA LEU A 67 7.85 2.17 -6.31
C LEU A 67 6.82 1.18 -5.74
N TYR A 68 5.80 0.81 -6.51
CA TYR A 68 4.83 -0.23 -6.13
C TYR A 68 5.52 -1.53 -5.71
N LYS A 69 6.53 -2.00 -6.47
CA LYS A 69 7.23 -3.25 -6.16
C LYS A 69 7.99 -3.17 -4.84
N GLU A 70 8.65 -2.05 -4.55
CA GLU A 70 9.37 -1.85 -3.30
C GLU A 70 8.42 -1.81 -2.10
N ILE A 71 7.33 -1.04 -2.22
CA ILE A 71 6.31 -0.98 -1.17
C ILE A 71 5.66 -2.34 -0.96
N ASN A 72 5.39 -3.09 -2.03
CA ASN A 72 4.86 -4.44 -1.90
C ASN A 72 5.82 -5.35 -1.11
N GLN A 73 7.13 -5.25 -1.33
CA GLN A 73 8.11 -5.96 -0.51
C GLN A 73 8.11 -5.51 0.95
N VAL A 74 7.99 -4.20 1.23
CA VAL A 74 7.89 -3.68 2.61
C VAL A 74 6.67 -4.27 3.33
N VAL A 75 5.52 -4.29 2.66
CA VAL A 75 4.26 -4.82 3.20
C VAL A 75 4.37 -6.32 3.46
N TYR A 76 4.83 -7.11 2.48
CA TYR A 76 4.89 -8.57 2.61
C TYR A 76 6.04 -9.08 3.50
N SER A 77 7.16 -8.37 3.61
CA SER A 77 8.29 -8.82 4.45
C SER A 77 8.09 -8.51 5.93
N ARG A 78 7.48 -7.36 6.26
CA ARG A 78 7.42 -6.85 7.64
C ARG A 78 6.01 -6.79 8.22
N TYR A 79 4.99 -6.72 7.37
CA TYR A 79 3.62 -6.44 7.78
C TYR A 79 2.59 -7.40 7.17
N TYR A 80 3.00 -8.55 6.63
CA TYR A 80 2.11 -9.53 6.00
C TYR A 80 0.96 -9.98 6.93
N ARG A 81 1.28 -10.24 8.21
CA ARG A 81 0.25 -10.53 9.22
C ARG A 81 -0.68 -9.35 9.49
N LEU A 82 -0.24 -8.11 9.27
CA LEU A 82 -1.07 -6.92 9.42
C LEU A 82 -1.99 -6.68 8.25
N ALA A 83 -1.50 -6.84 7.02
CA ALA A 83 -2.34 -6.80 5.82
C ALA A 83 -3.52 -7.78 5.95
N LEU A 84 -3.27 -8.96 6.55
CA LEU A 84 -4.29 -9.95 6.90
C LEU A 84 -5.16 -9.60 8.13
N SER A 85 -4.65 -8.81 9.09
CA SER A 85 -5.35 -8.49 10.36
C SER A 85 -6.15 -7.18 10.32
N TYR A 86 -5.79 -6.23 9.45
CA TYR A 86 -6.59 -5.03 9.13
C TYR A 86 -7.96 -5.42 8.53
N VAL A 87 -8.07 -6.64 8.01
CA VAL A 87 -9.27 -7.26 7.42
C VAL A 87 -10.26 -7.80 8.45
N ALA A 88 -9.81 -8.21 9.63
CA ALA A 88 -10.66 -8.91 10.60
C ALA A 88 -11.31 -7.96 11.63
N GLY A 89 -10.81 -6.73 11.75
CA GLY A 89 -11.32 -5.73 12.69
C GLY A 89 -11.79 -4.50 11.93
N GLY A 90 -13.00 -4.57 11.37
CA GLY A 90 -13.63 -3.46 10.68
C GLY A 90 -13.56 -2.17 11.51
N TYR A 91 -12.99 -1.13 10.92
CA TYR A 91 -13.25 0.24 11.32
C TYR A 91 -14.28 0.80 10.33
N VAL A 92 -15.53 0.84 10.82
CA VAL A 92 -16.71 1.66 10.45
C VAL A 92 -16.98 1.89 8.97
#